data_AF-A0A1F2SU87-F1
#
_entry.id   AF-A0A1F2SU87-F1
#
_cell.length_a   1.000
_cell.length_b   1.000
_cell.length_c   1.000
_cell.angle_alpha   90.00
_cell.angle_beta   90.00
_cell.angle_gamma   90.00
#
_symmetry.space_group_name_H-M   'P 1'
#
loop_
_entity.id
_entity.type
_entity.pdbx_description
1 polymer ?
#
loop_
_entity_poly.entity_id
_entity_poly.type
_entity_poly.pdbx_seq_one_letter_code
_entity_poly.pdbx_strand_id
1 'polypeptide(L)'
;MFEASHGSAVPASYVQAPPSNILYGRTGWLRPSSDQRLPRKDGPEQALFPGFCALLLAVLGVAAAPRRLRATTRVYAGVGLLGVALSLGPDGIRPVYAALYDTLVGMQGIRAPARFSVLALCAIAVLASIAVVALDERRFRGRNVVVAAVFAILSLEYANGAIAFSAAPVLASDVGRWLRSQPGSGAVVCLPMEFDAPNTPCMLQSLEHQRPIVNGYSGFRPPFFAALVDVARAMPSAGSLLAFHDLGVEYVVSDRPLLVDAALGGVLVERARFGTERIYQIVWSPAIAAAVAPRADTPPPEPASPRSKPARPQPTGFAGPAGR
;
A
#
# COMPACT_ATOMS: atom_id res chain seq x y z
N MET A 1 -2.91 4.27 -16.08
CA MET A 1 -3.32 2.99 -15.48
C MET A 1 -2.21 2.25 -14.72
N PHE A 2 -0.98 2.79 -14.55
CA PHE A 2 0.10 2.09 -13.83
C PHE A 2 -0.25 1.75 -12.37
N GLU A 3 -0.86 2.66 -11.62
CA GLU A 3 -1.30 2.36 -10.24
C GLU A 3 -2.41 1.29 -10.22
N ALA A 4 -3.40 1.41 -11.11
CA ALA A 4 -4.47 0.43 -11.25
C ALA A 4 -3.94 -0.97 -11.61
N SER A 5 -2.93 -1.07 -12.49
CA SER A 5 -2.28 -2.35 -12.75
C SER A 5 -1.63 -2.86 -11.47
N HIS A 6 -0.85 -2.07 -10.73
CA HIS A 6 -0.22 -2.50 -9.47
C HIS A 6 -1.23 -2.99 -8.41
N GLY A 7 -2.43 -2.41 -8.37
CA GLY A 7 -3.47 -2.81 -7.42
C GLY A 7 -4.48 -3.86 -7.94
N SER A 8 -4.25 -4.46 -9.13
CA SER A 8 -5.19 -5.46 -9.65
C SER A 8 -5.01 -6.82 -8.97
N ALA A 9 -6.09 -7.59 -8.87
CA ALA A 9 -6.03 -8.97 -8.39
C ALA A 9 -5.32 -9.87 -9.41
N VAL A 10 -4.73 -10.96 -8.91
CA VAL A 10 -4.26 -12.09 -9.71
C VAL A 10 -5.06 -13.33 -9.32
N PRO A 11 -5.07 -14.41 -10.14
CA PRO A 11 -5.76 -15.65 -9.76
C PRO A 11 -5.33 -16.19 -8.40
N ALA A 12 -4.05 -16.01 -8.04
CA ALA A 12 -3.52 -16.40 -6.74
C ALA A 12 -4.15 -15.61 -5.56
N SER A 13 -4.69 -14.41 -5.79
CA SER A 13 -5.34 -13.60 -4.75
C SER A 13 -6.60 -14.26 -4.20
N TYR A 14 -7.31 -15.02 -5.04
CA TYR A 14 -8.53 -15.74 -4.67
C TYR A 14 -8.31 -17.02 -3.87
N VAL A 15 -7.05 -17.39 -3.63
CA VAL A 15 -6.67 -18.53 -2.78
C VAL A 15 -5.80 -18.07 -1.60
N GLN A 16 -5.73 -16.77 -1.33
CA GLN A 16 -4.96 -16.19 -0.24
C GLN A 16 -5.89 -15.67 0.86
N ALA A 17 -5.60 -16.05 2.09
CA ALA A 17 -6.31 -15.59 3.28
C ALA A 17 -5.47 -14.55 4.03
N PRO A 18 -6.10 -13.54 4.66
CA PRO A 18 -5.37 -12.52 5.42
C PRO A 18 -4.70 -13.17 6.65
N PRO A 19 -3.54 -12.66 7.11
CA PRO A 19 -2.85 -13.19 8.29
C PRO A 19 -3.70 -13.17 9.57
N SER A 20 -4.71 -12.30 9.63
CA SER A 20 -5.68 -12.22 10.73
C SER A 20 -6.61 -13.43 10.81
N ASN A 21 -6.85 -14.15 9.71
CA ASN A 21 -7.71 -15.32 9.73
C ASN A 21 -7.08 -16.45 10.56
N ILE A 22 -7.80 -16.93 11.58
CA ILE A 22 -7.27 -17.89 12.55
C ILE A 22 -7.03 -19.26 11.90
N LEU A 23 -7.91 -19.68 10.98
CA LEU A 23 -7.90 -21.01 10.41
C LEU A 23 -6.89 -21.16 9.28
N TYR A 24 -6.90 -20.26 8.31
CA TYR A 24 -6.06 -20.36 7.10
C TYR A 24 -4.86 -19.42 7.09
N GLY A 25 -5.05 -18.22 7.64
CA GLY A 25 -4.02 -17.18 7.69
C GLY A 25 -2.94 -17.47 8.73
N ARG A 26 -3.33 -17.88 9.94
CA ARG A 26 -2.38 -18.14 11.05
C ARG A 26 -1.64 -19.47 10.90
N THR A 27 -2.29 -20.49 10.35
CA THR A 27 -1.72 -21.84 10.14
C THR A 27 -0.77 -21.91 8.95
N GLY A 28 -0.76 -20.90 8.08
CA GLY A 28 0.12 -20.85 6.91
C GLY A 28 -0.40 -21.54 5.66
N TRP A 29 -1.58 -22.19 5.71
CA TRP A 29 -2.12 -22.99 4.61
C TRP A 29 -2.44 -22.16 3.37
N LEU A 30 -3.04 -20.98 3.57
CA LEU A 30 -3.36 -20.02 2.50
C LEU A 30 -2.60 -18.72 2.70
N ARG A 31 -1.43 -18.78 3.37
CA ARG A 31 -0.56 -17.62 3.47
C ARG A 31 0.00 -17.29 2.09
N PRO A 32 0.18 -16.00 1.77
CA PRO A 32 0.99 -15.60 0.63
C PRO A 32 2.39 -16.19 0.80
N SER A 33 2.71 -17.24 0.03
CA SER A 33 4.03 -17.88 0.10
C SER A 33 5.10 -16.86 -0.32
N SER A 34 6.18 -16.75 0.44
CA SER A 34 7.33 -15.88 0.10
C SER A 34 8.10 -16.35 -1.15
N ASP A 35 7.76 -17.52 -1.70
CA ASP A 35 8.69 -18.34 -2.49
C ASP A 35 8.12 -18.83 -3.85
N GLN A 36 7.17 -18.12 -4.47
CA GLN A 36 6.51 -18.58 -5.72
C GLN A 36 6.80 -17.73 -6.97
N ARG A 37 6.95 -18.46 -8.09
CA ARG A 37 7.29 -18.02 -9.46
C ARG A 37 6.18 -17.25 -10.22
N LEU A 38 5.21 -16.65 -9.52
CA LEU A 38 4.10 -15.90 -10.13
C LEU A 38 4.28 -14.39 -9.91
N PRO A 39 3.82 -13.52 -10.85
CA PRO A 39 3.89 -12.07 -10.67
C PRO A 39 3.15 -11.67 -9.39
N ARG A 40 3.90 -11.15 -8.41
CA ARG A 40 3.36 -10.79 -7.10
C ARG A 40 2.97 -9.32 -7.10
N LYS A 41 1.77 -9.06 -6.59
CA LYS A 41 1.39 -7.73 -6.09
C LYS A 41 1.28 -7.86 -4.59
N ASP A 42 1.90 -6.93 -3.88
CA ASP A 42 1.90 -6.90 -2.43
C ASP A 42 0.77 -6.00 -1.92
N GLY A 43 0.20 -6.35 -0.77
CA GLY A 43 -0.82 -5.55 -0.10
C GLY A 43 -1.98 -6.38 0.47
N PRO A 44 -2.70 -5.84 1.46
CA PRO A 44 -3.86 -6.49 2.04
C PRO A 44 -5.00 -6.70 1.02
N GLU A 45 -5.05 -5.90 -0.04
CA GLU A 45 -6.07 -6.03 -1.11
C GLU A 45 -5.97 -7.32 -1.92
N GLN A 46 -4.91 -8.12 -1.75
CA GLN A 46 -4.70 -9.37 -2.48
C GLN A 46 -5.24 -10.61 -1.74
N ALA A 47 -5.67 -10.48 -0.49
CA ALA A 47 -6.25 -11.58 0.27
C ALA A 47 -7.77 -11.69 0.01
N LEU A 48 -8.14 -12.28 -1.12
CA LEU A 48 -9.52 -12.29 -1.65
C LEU A 48 -10.24 -13.64 -1.48
N PHE A 49 -9.69 -14.56 -0.69
CA PHE A 49 -10.27 -15.88 -0.51
C PHE A 49 -11.66 -15.81 0.17
N PRO A 50 -12.75 -16.26 -0.51
CA PRO A 50 -14.11 -16.15 -0.01
C PRO A 50 -14.49 -17.24 1.02
N GLY A 51 -13.64 -18.26 1.19
CA GLY A 51 -13.97 -19.44 1.99
C GLY A 51 -14.53 -20.61 1.18
N PHE A 52 -14.12 -21.83 1.50
CA PHE A 52 -14.60 -23.06 0.87
C PHE A 52 -16.07 -23.32 1.16
N CYS A 53 -16.54 -23.06 2.39
CA CYS A 53 -17.94 -23.31 2.74
C CYS A 53 -18.86 -22.33 2.00
N ALA A 54 -18.51 -21.05 1.98
CA ALA A 54 -19.26 -20.03 1.25
C ALA A 54 -19.28 -20.30 -0.26
N LEU A 55 -18.14 -20.71 -0.84
CA LEU A 55 -18.04 -21.07 -2.25
C LEU A 55 -18.89 -22.30 -2.60
N LEU A 56 -18.83 -23.35 -1.78
CA LEU A 56 -19.64 -24.56 -1.96
C LEU A 56 -21.14 -24.22 -1.90
N LEU A 57 -21.56 -23.43 -0.91
CA LEU A 57 -22.94 -22.97 -0.81
C LEU A 57 -23.35 -22.12 -2.01
N ALA A 58 -22.49 -21.24 -2.51
CA ALA A 58 -22.81 -20.45 -3.70
C ALA A 58 -23.02 -21.35 -4.93
N VAL A 59 -22.17 -22.37 -5.15
CA VAL A 59 -22.33 -23.35 -6.23
C VAL A 59 -23.64 -24.14 -6.07
N LEU A 60 -23.94 -24.61 -4.86
CA LEU A 60 -25.22 -25.28 -4.56
C LEU A 60 -26.42 -24.36 -4.78
N GLY A 61 -26.29 -23.08 -4.46
CA GLY A 61 -27.33 -22.07 -4.67
C GLY A 61 -27.61 -21.83 -6.14
N VAL A 62 -26.59 -21.88 -7.00
CA VAL A 62 -26.75 -21.84 -8.45
C VAL A 62 -27.41 -23.12 -8.98
N ALA A 63 -26.93 -24.28 -8.54
CA ALA A 63 -27.39 -25.58 -9.04
C ALA A 63 -28.82 -25.94 -8.58
N ALA A 64 -29.18 -25.59 -7.35
CA ALA A 64 -30.44 -25.99 -6.71
C ALA A 64 -31.44 -24.83 -6.55
N ALA A 65 -31.23 -23.69 -7.23
CA ALA A 65 -32.08 -22.51 -7.14
C ALA A 65 -33.58 -22.85 -7.36
N PRO A 66 -34.47 -22.54 -6.40
CA PRO A 66 -35.91 -22.65 -6.61
C PRO A 66 -36.36 -21.83 -7.81
N ARG A 67 -37.40 -22.28 -8.53
CA ARG A 67 -37.86 -21.62 -9.78
C ARG A 67 -38.08 -20.12 -9.62
N ARG A 68 -38.64 -19.69 -8.48
CA ARG A 68 -38.90 -18.27 -8.16
C ARG A 68 -37.63 -17.42 -7.98
N LEU A 69 -36.49 -18.02 -7.65
CA LEU A 69 -35.22 -17.32 -7.40
C LEU A 69 -34.25 -17.41 -8.58
N ARG A 70 -34.57 -18.15 -9.66
CA ARG A 70 -33.65 -18.34 -10.81
C ARG A 70 -33.23 -17.03 -11.47
N ALA A 71 -34.11 -16.02 -11.53
CA ALA A 71 -33.76 -14.71 -12.06
C ALA A 71 -32.69 -14.04 -11.17
N THR A 72 -32.95 -14.00 -9.86
CA THR A 72 -32.01 -13.49 -8.84
C THR A 72 -30.67 -14.24 -8.90
N THR A 73 -30.68 -15.56 -8.97
CA THR A 73 -29.48 -16.40 -9.12
C THR A 73 -28.65 -15.99 -10.34
N ARG A 74 -29.28 -15.80 -11.50
CA ARG A 74 -28.58 -15.38 -12.73
C ARG A 74 -27.98 -13.98 -12.60
N VAL A 75 -28.71 -13.04 -12.01
CA VAL A 75 -28.22 -11.68 -11.77
C VAL A 75 -27.01 -11.70 -10.86
N TYR A 76 -27.09 -12.35 -9.70
CA TYR A 76 -25.97 -12.39 -8.76
C TYR A 76 -24.79 -13.22 -9.27
N ALA A 77 -25.02 -14.30 -10.03
CA ALA A 77 -23.94 -14.98 -10.73
C ALA A 77 -23.23 -14.04 -11.72
N GLY A 78 -23.99 -13.24 -12.49
CA GLY A 78 -23.44 -12.21 -13.37
C GLY A 78 -22.67 -11.12 -12.63
N VAL A 79 -23.22 -10.61 -11.52
CA VAL A 79 -22.56 -9.62 -10.65
C VAL A 79 -21.26 -10.19 -10.08
N GLY A 80 -21.26 -11.46 -9.67
CA GLY A 80 -20.07 -12.11 -9.15
C GLY A 80 -18.97 -12.26 -10.20
N LEU A 81 -19.34 -12.73 -11.40
CA LEU A 81 -18.41 -12.83 -12.53
C LEU A 81 -17.88 -11.46 -12.96
N LEU A 82 -18.74 -10.43 -12.98
CA LEU A 82 -18.33 -9.06 -13.27
C LEU A 82 -17.37 -8.53 -12.19
N GLY A 83 -17.66 -8.77 -10.92
CA GLY A 83 -16.79 -8.41 -9.80
C GLY A 83 -15.41 -9.03 -9.93
N VAL A 84 -15.33 -10.33 -10.24
CA VAL A 84 -14.06 -11.02 -10.50
C VAL A 84 -13.36 -10.41 -11.71
N ALA A 85 -14.05 -10.25 -12.84
CA ALA A 85 -13.49 -9.68 -14.06
C ALA A 85 -12.90 -8.28 -13.85
N LEU A 86 -13.63 -7.40 -13.16
CA LEU A 86 -13.16 -6.04 -12.83
C LEU A 86 -12.03 -6.07 -11.79
N SER A 87 -12.03 -7.04 -10.88
CA SER A 87 -10.98 -7.17 -9.86
C SER A 87 -9.61 -7.46 -10.46
N LEU A 88 -9.56 -8.20 -11.56
CA LEU A 88 -8.34 -8.50 -12.30
C LEU A 88 -7.78 -7.25 -13.01
N GLY A 89 -8.56 -6.16 -13.07
CA GLY A 89 -8.10 -4.86 -13.54
C GLY A 89 -7.58 -4.86 -14.98
N PRO A 90 -6.67 -3.92 -15.31
CA PRO A 90 -6.02 -3.85 -16.62
C PRO A 90 -5.25 -5.12 -17.01
N ASP A 91 -4.78 -5.91 -16.04
CA ASP A 91 -3.97 -7.11 -16.30
C ASP A 91 -4.82 -8.34 -16.66
N GLY A 92 -6.11 -8.32 -16.33
CA GLY A 92 -7.08 -9.33 -16.75
C GLY A 92 -7.73 -8.97 -18.08
N ILE A 93 -8.79 -8.14 -18.02
CA ILE A 93 -9.58 -7.75 -19.21
C ILE A 93 -9.31 -6.29 -19.55
N ARG A 94 -8.10 -6.01 -20.04
CA ARG A 94 -7.63 -4.67 -20.39
C ARG A 94 -8.63 -3.82 -21.19
N PRO A 95 -9.27 -4.30 -22.28
CA PRO A 95 -10.13 -3.42 -23.09
C PRO A 95 -11.39 -2.99 -22.35
N VAL A 96 -11.99 -3.89 -21.56
CA VAL A 96 -13.19 -3.58 -20.76
C VAL A 96 -12.84 -2.62 -19.63
N TYR A 97 -11.73 -2.88 -18.93
CA TYR A 97 -11.28 -2.02 -17.84
C TYR A 97 -10.90 -0.63 -18.36
N ALA A 98 -10.17 -0.54 -19.48
CA ALA A 98 -9.79 0.74 -20.08
C ALA A 98 -11.02 1.54 -20.54
N ALA A 99 -11.98 0.90 -21.21
CA ALA A 99 -13.23 1.56 -21.60
C ALA A 99 -13.97 2.15 -20.39
N LEU A 100 -14.08 1.40 -19.29
CA LEU A 100 -14.70 1.89 -18.06
C LEU A 100 -13.86 3.00 -17.41
N TYR A 101 -12.53 2.86 -17.41
CA TYR A 101 -11.59 3.86 -16.88
C TYR A 101 -11.69 5.21 -17.61
N ASP A 102 -11.91 5.18 -18.91
CA ASP A 102 -12.00 6.37 -19.76
C ASP A 102 -13.42 6.97 -19.81
N THR A 103 -14.47 6.16 -19.63
CA THR A 103 -15.87 6.62 -19.79
C THR A 103 -16.58 6.96 -18.48
N LEU A 104 -16.29 6.25 -17.38
CA LEU A 104 -16.97 6.45 -16.10
C LEU A 104 -16.20 7.44 -15.22
N VAL A 105 -16.86 8.55 -14.90
CA VAL A 105 -16.36 9.51 -13.92
C VAL A 105 -16.11 8.81 -12.58
N GLY A 106 -14.90 8.97 -12.04
CA GLY A 106 -14.49 8.37 -10.77
C GLY A 106 -13.73 7.04 -10.87
N MET A 107 -13.79 6.33 -12.00
CA MET A 107 -12.98 5.11 -12.20
C MET A 107 -11.47 5.38 -12.12
N GLN A 108 -11.06 6.59 -12.51
CA GLN A 108 -9.67 7.04 -12.43
C GLN A 108 -9.14 7.14 -10.99
N GLY A 109 -10.03 7.27 -10.01
CA GLY A 109 -9.69 7.27 -8.58
C GLY A 109 -9.47 5.87 -8.00
N ILE A 110 -9.88 4.81 -8.70
CA ILE A 110 -9.76 3.42 -8.22
C ILE A 110 -8.36 2.91 -8.53
N ARG A 111 -7.46 3.04 -7.55
CA ARG A 111 -6.06 2.59 -7.64
C ARG A 111 -5.88 1.09 -7.43
N ALA A 112 -6.81 0.45 -6.73
CA ALA A 112 -6.78 -0.98 -6.45
C ALA A 112 -8.01 -1.68 -7.03
N PRO A 113 -7.98 -2.08 -8.32
CA PRO A 113 -9.06 -2.84 -8.94
C PRO A 113 -9.45 -4.07 -8.14
N ALA A 114 -8.52 -4.70 -7.41
CA ALA A 114 -8.80 -5.85 -6.55
C ALA A 114 -10.01 -5.65 -5.61
N ARG A 115 -10.34 -4.41 -5.23
CA ARG A 115 -11.51 -4.06 -4.41
C ARG A 115 -12.86 -4.34 -5.08
N PHE A 116 -12.93 -4.48 -6.42
CA PHE A 116 -14.14 -4.93 -7.11
C PHE A 116 -14.56 -6.37 -6.73
N SER A 117 -13.65 -7.14 -6.12
CA SER A 117 -13.97 -8.44 -5.52
C SER A 117 -15.06 -8.37 -4.46
N VAL A 118 -15.33 -7.20 -3.85
CA VAL A 118 -16.48 -7.00 -2.96
C VAL A 118 -17.79 -7.39 -3.65
N LEU A 119 -17.94 -7.11 -4.95
CA LEU A 119 -19.11 -7.54 -5.72
C LEU A 119 -19.19 -9.07 -5.83
N ALA A 120 -18.04 -9.73 -5.99
CA ALA A 120 -17.95 -11.19 -6.00
C ALA A 120 -18.31 -11.79 -4.63
N LEU A 121 -17.80 -11.22 -3.54
CA LEU A 121 -18.12 -11.64 -2.17
C LEU A 121 -19.61 -11.44 -1.85
N CYS A 122 -20.19 -10.29 -2.23
CA CYS A 122 -21.63 -10.04 -2.10
C CYS A 122 -22.46 -11.05 -2.89
N ALA A 123 -22.07 -11.34 -4.14
CA ALA A 123 -22.73 -12.35 -4.95
C ALA A 123 -22.67 -13.75 -4.32
N ILE A 124 -21.50 -14.16 -3.82
CA ILE A 124 -21.31 -15.43 -3.11
C ILE A 124 -22.24 -15.51 -1.89
N ALA A 125 -22.33 -14.45 -1.09
CA ALA A 125 -23.22 -14.41 0.08
C ALA A 125 -24.70 -14.62 -0.30
N VAL A 126 -25.17 -13.94 -1.35
CA VAL A 126 -26.55 -14.08 -1.81
C VAL A 126 -26.80 -15.48 -2.39
N LEU A 127 -25.90 -15.98 -3.24
CA LEU A 127 -26.01 -17.34 -3.80
C LEU A 127 -25.98 -18.41 -2.69
N ALA A 128 -25.14 -18.23 -1.68
CA ALA A 128 -25.10 -19.11 -0.51
C ALA A 128 -26.43 -19.11 0.26
N SER A 129 -27.08 -17.95 0.44
CA SER A 129 -28.41 -17.90 1.06
C SER A 129 -29.48 -18.65 0.24
N ILE A 130 -29.38 -18.61 -1.10
CA ILE A 130 -30.31 -19.34 -1.98
C ILE A 130 -30.15 -20.84 -1.79
N ALA A 131 -28.94 -21.34 -1.54
CA ALA A 131 -28.71 -22.75 -1.22
C ALA A 131 -29.42 -23.16 0.07
N VAL A 132 -29.39 -22.31 1.10
CA VAL A 132 -30.10 -22.55 2.37
C VAL A 132 -31.61 -22.59 2.15
N VAL A 133 -32.16 -21.69 1.32
CA VAL A 133 -33.58 -21.73 0.93
C VAL A 133 -33.91 -23.04 0.21
N ALA A 134 -33.08 -23.46 -0.75
CA ALA A 134 -33.28 -24.73 -1.47
C ALA A 134 -33.23 -25.95 -0.54
N LEU A 135 -32.37 -25.92 0.49
CA LEU A 135 -32.33 -26.95 1.53
C LEU A 135 -33.59 -26.95 2.41
N ASP A 136 -34.13 -25.78 2.74
CA ASP A 136 -35.33 -25.66 3.56
C ASP A 136 -36.57 -26.25 2.87
N GLU A 137 -36.67 -26.10 1.55
CA GLU A 137 -37.79 -26.65 0.76
C GLU A 137 -37.80 -28.18 0.67
N ARG A 138 -36.64 -28.83 0.82
CA ARG A 138 -36.53 -30.30 0.71
C ARG A 138 -37.03 -31.06 1.95
N ARG A 139 -37.25 -30.37 3.08
CA ARG A 139 -37.89 -30.89 4.31
C ARG A 139 -37.42 -32.29 4.77
N PHE A 140 -36.11 -32.56 4.77
CA PHE A 140 -35.55 -33.86 5.18
C PHE A 140 -35.24 -33.95 6.69
N ARG A 141 -35.19 -35.18 7.23
CA ARG A 141 -34.83 -35.44 8.64
C ARG A 141 -33.37 -35.05 8.88
N GLY A 142 -33.10 -34.24 9.91
CA GLY A 142 -31.74 -33.77 10.22
C GLY A 142 -31.36 -32.41 9.61
N ARG A 143 -32.27 -31.73 8.89
CA ARG A 143 -32.04 -30.39 8.33
C ARG A 143 -31.44 -29.40 9.33
N ASN A 144 -32.00 -29.33 10.54
CA ASN A 144 -31.54 -28.39 11.56
C ASN A 144 -30.07 -28.65 11.97
N VAL A 145 -29.65 -29.92 11.96
CA VAL A 145 -28.25 -30.31 12.22
C VAL A 145 -27.35 -29.85 11.08
N VAL A 146 -27.76 -30.04 9.82
CA VAL A 146 -27.01 -29.57 8.64
C VAL A 146 -26.87 -28.05 8.65
N VAL A 147 -27.95 -27.32 8.92
CA VAL A 147 -27.92 -25.85 9.01
C VAL A 147 -27.01 -25.40 10.14
N ALA A 148 -27.13 -26.00 11.33
CA ALA A 148 -26.25 -25.69 12.46
C ALA A 148 -24.77 -25.99 12.13
N ALA A 149 -24.47 -27.10 11.44
CA ALA A 149 -23.13 -27.44 11.01
C ALA A 149 -22.58 -26.42 9.99
N VAL A 150 -23.40 -25.99 9.03
CA VAL A 150 -23.02 -24.94 8.07
C VAL A 150 -22.69 -23.63 8.80
N PHE A 151 -23.54 -23.19 9.73
CA PHE A 151 -23.27 -22.00 10.53
C PHE A 151 -22.00 -22.13 11.38
N ALA A 152 -21.76 -23.30 11.98
CA ALA A 152 -20.55 -23.56 12.76
C ALA A 152 -19.29 -23.52 11.88
N ILE A 153 -19.33 -24.13 10.69
CA ILE A 153 -18.21 -24.11 9.72
C ILE A 153 -17.96 -22.69 9.24
N LEU A 154 -18.98 -21.92 8.86
CA LEU A 154 -18.83 -20.52 8.47
C LEU A 154 -18.23 -19.69 9.61
N SER A 155 -18.72 -19.88 10.85
CA SER A 155 -18.19 -19.16 12.02
C SER A 155 -16.71 -19.48 12.25
N LEU A 156 -16.29 -20.73 12.03
CA LEU A 156 -14.90 -21.16 12.14
C LEU A 156 -14.04 -20.60 10.99
N GLU A 157 -14.54 -20.65 9.76
CA GLU A 157 -13.85 -20.19 8.56
C GLU A 157 -13.62 -18.67 8.57
N TYR A 158 -14.60 -17.91 9.09
CA TYR A 158 -14.53 -16.45 9.21
C TYR A 158 -14.01 -15.98 10.58
N ALA A 159 -13.54 -16.90 11.43
CA ALA A 159 -12.91 -16.54 12.70
C ALA A 159 -11.61 -15.76 12.44
N ASN A 160 -11.64 -14.46 12.73
CA ASN A 160 -10.49 -13.57 12.62
C ASN A 160 -9.97 -13.22 14.01
N GLY A 161 -8.64 -13.17 14.14
CA GLY A 161 -7.95 -12.71 15.34
C GLY A 161 -8.01 -11.19 15.49
N ALA A 162 -7.55 -10.70 16.64
CA ALA A 162 -7.47 -9.27 16.91
C ALA A 162 -6.60 -8.57 15.85
N ILE A 163 -7.16 -7.52 15.27
CA ILE A 163 -6.40 -6.61 14.40
C ILE A 163 -5.50 -5.79 15.30
N ALA A 164 -4.19 -5.86 15.09
CA ALA A 164 -3.24 -5.02 15.80
C ALA A 164 -3.36 -3.58 15.29
N PHE A 165 -3.95 -2.71 16.09
CA PHE A 165 -3.95 -1.28 15.82
C PHE A 165 -2.67 -0.66 16.37
N SER A 166 -2.04 0.21 15.59
CA SER A 166 -1.00 1.09 16.11
C SER A 166 -1.63 2.07 17.09
N ALA A 167 -0.94 2.37 18.19
CA ALA A 167 -1.35 3.43 19.09
C ALA A 167 -1.47 4.75 18.31
N ALA A 168 -2.53 5.51 18.57
CA ALA A 168 -2.66 6.85 17.98
C ALA A 168 -1.50 7.72 18.48
N PRO A 169 -0.89 8.54 17.62
CA PRO A 169 0.13 9.49 18.05
C PRO A 169 -0.48 10.51 19.02
N VAL A 170 0.35 11.03 19.91
CA VAL A 170 -0.06 12.12 20.81
C VAL A 170 -0.32 13.36 19.98
N LEU A 171 -1.57 13.86 20.02
CA LEU A 171 -1.99 15.04 19.26
C LEU A 171 -1.55 16.37 19.88
N ALA A 172 -1.30 16.38 21.19
CA ALA A 172 -0.82 17.56 21.91
C ALA A 172 0.63 17.35 22.35
N SER A 173 1.58 17.86 21.58
CA SER A 173 3.02 17.76 21.85
C SER A 173 3.60 19.12 22.22
N ASP A 174 4.74 19.12 22.92
CA ASP A 174 5.48 20.36 23.17
C ASP A 174 5.91 21.03 21.86
N VAL A 175 6.30 20.22 20.87
CA VAL A 175 6.65 20.67 19.51
C VAL A 175 5.47 21.36 18.84
N GLY A 176 4.29 20.74 18.84
CA GLY A 176 3.09 21.31 18.23
C GLY A 176 2.63 22.59 18.93
N ARG A 177 2.67 22.63 20.27
CA ARG A 177 2.42 23.87 21.04
C ARG A 177 3.41 24.99 20.72
N TRP A 178 4.69 24.66 20.59
CA TRP A 178 5.71 25.64 20.23
C TRP A 178 5.52 26.17 18.80
N LEU A 179 5.27 25.29 17.83
CA LEU A 179 5.03 25.69 16.43
C LEU A 179 3.78 26.55 16.27
N ARG A 180 2.75 26.29 17.08
CA ARG A 180 1.53 27.12 17.13
C ARG A 180 1.80 28.52 17.66
N SER A 181 2.72 28.67 18.62
CA SER A 181 3.02 29.98 19.23
C SER A 181 3.94 30.85 18.38
N GLN A 182 4.64 30.26 17.40
CA GLN A 182 5.49 31.03 16.51
C GLN A 182 4.67 31.85 15.50
N PRO A 183 5.10 33.07 15.14
CA PRO A 183 4.49 33.85 14.08
C PRO A 183 4.70 33.20 12.70
N GLY A 184 3.92 33.62 11.70
CA GLY A 184 4.02 33.14 10.32
C GLY A 184 3.21 31.89 10.02
N SER A 185 3.21 31.50 8.75
CA SER A 185 2.45 30.36 8.21
C SER A 185 3.31 29.43 7.35
N GLY A 186 4.64 29.49 7.52
CA GLY A 186 5.56 28.67 6.75
C GLY A 186 5.39 27.18 7.02
N ALA A 187 5.79 26.38 6.03
CA ALA A 187 5.59 24.94 6.07
C ALA A 187 6.54 24.26 7.07
N VAL A 188 6.11 23.10 7.57
CA VAL A 188 6.88 22.25 8.48
C VAL A 188 7.23 20.95 7.79
N VAL A 189 8.48 20.50 7.92
CA VAL A 189 8.87 19.14 7.55
C VAL A 189 9.28 18.37 8.80
N CYS A 190 8.72 17.17 8.97
CA CYS A 190 9.12 16.25 10.03
C CYS A 190 10.08 15.20 9.48
N LEU A 191 11.23 15.01 10.12
CA LEU A 191 12.21 14.01 9.75
C LEU A 191 12.18 12.84 10.75
N PRO A 192 12.44 11.60 10.29
CA PRO A 192 12.70 11.22 8.90
C PRO A 192 11.44 11.28 8.02
N MET A 193 11.63 11.74 6.77
CA MET A 193 10.59 11.65 5.74
C MET A 193 10.66 10.29 5.07
N GLU A 194 9.54 9.57 5.05
CA GLU A 194 9.45 8.21 4.50
C GLU A 194 8.34 8.09 3.44
N PHE A 195 8.08 6.89 2.96
CA PHE A 195 6.95 6.61 2.09
C PHE A 195 5.74 6.19 2.91
N ASP A 196 4.60 6.79 2.63
CA ASP A 196 3.28 6.35 3.09
C ASP A 196 3.04 6.49 4.61
N ALA A 197 2.61 5.38 5.25
CA ALA A 197 2.08 5.33 6.60
C ALA A 197 3.01 5.88 7.71
N PRO A 198 4.35 5.74 7.65
CA PRO A 198 5.24 6.30 8.66
C PRO A 198 5.18 7.83 8.79
N ASN A 199 4.66 8.57 7.80
CA ASN A 199 4.45 10.02 7.92
C ASN A 199 3.14 10.40 8.63
N THR A 200 2.26 9.44 8.94
CA THR A 200 0.96 9.71 9.58
C THR A 200 1.06 10.37 10.96
N PRO A 201 2.08 10.09 11.81
CA PRO A 201 2.24 10.81 13.07
C PRO A 201 2.43 12.32 12.89
N CYS A 202 3.36 12.72 12.00
CA CYS A 202 3.57 14.13 11.65
C CYS A 202 2.28 14.77 11.10
N MET A 203 1.58 14.04 10.20
CA MET A 203 0.30 14.51 9.64
C MET A 203 -0.76 14.76 10.72
N LEU A 204 -0.92 13.85 11.68
CA LEU A 204 -1.90 14.01 12.76
C LEU A 204 -1.50 15.09 13.75
N GLN A 205 -0.21 15.19 14.09
CA GLN A 205 0.32 16.25 14.96
C GLN A 205 0.21 17.64 14.31
N SER A 206 0.19 17.72 12.97
CA SER A 206 0.02 19.00 12.28
C SER A 206 -1.31 19.69 12.56
N LEU A 207 -2.34 18.95 12.96
CA LEU A 207 -3.62 19.50 13.41
C LEU A 207 -3.45 20.43 14.62
N GLU A 208 -2.41 20.21 15.41
CA GLU A 208 -2.12 21.03 16.58
C GLU A 208 -1.71 22.46 16.19
N HIS A 209 -0.73 22.58 15.30
CA HIS A 209 -0.15 23.86 14.91
C HIS A 209 -0.78 24.47 13.64
N GLN A 210 -1.58 23.70 12.90
CA GLN A 210 -2.31 24.14 11.68
C GLN A 210 -1.42 24.80 10.61
N ARG A 211 -0.14 24.40 10.55
CA ARG A 211 0.79 24.85 9.51
C ARG A 211 0.79 23.84 8.38
N PRO A 212 1.02 24.28 7.12
CA PRO A 212 1.25 23.36 6.02
C PRO A 212 2.38 22.39 6.34
N ILE A 213 2.28 21.13 5.92
CA ILE A 213 3.35 20.15 6.08
C ILE A 213 3.83 19.63 4.73
N VAL A 214 5.10 19.26 4.67
CA VAL A 214 5.68 18.68 3.45
C VAL A 214 5.47 17.17 3.39
N ASN A 215 5.68 16.46 4.50
CA ASN A 215 5.56 15.01 4.55
C ASN A 215 4.32 14.57 5.32
N GLY A 216 3.32 14.10 4.57
CA GLY A 216 2.09 13.50 5.08
C GLY A 216 1.76 12.23 4.32
N TYR A 217 0.70 11.53 4.77
CA TYR A 217 0.19 10.36 4.07
C TYR A 217 -1.01 10.75 3.20
N SER A 218 -0.93 10.46 1.90
CA SER A 218 -2.02 10.71 0.97
C SER A 218 -2.23 9.50 0.08
N GLY A 219 -3.49 9.28 -0.29
CA GLY A 219 -3.84 8.34 -1.33
C GLY A 219 -3.23 8.71 -2.68
N PHE A 220 -2.84 9.99 -2.91
CA PHE A 220 -2.21 10.52 -4.13
C PHE A 220 -0.76 10.95 -3.88
N ARG A 221 0.17 10.44 -4.69
CA ARG A 221 1.60 10.77 -4.61
C ARG A 221 2.02 11.62 -5.81
N PRO A 222 2.51 12.86 -5.60
CA PRO A 222 3.10 13.65 -6.68
C PRO A 222 4.32 12.95 -7.31
N PRO A 223 4.58 13.11 -8.61
CA PRO A 223 5.71 12.45 -9.28
C PRO A 223 7.08 12.73 -8.66
N PHE A 224 7.28 13.92 -8.08
CA PHE A 224 8.53 14.32 -7.44
C PHE A 224 8.73 13.77 -6.02
N PHE A 225 7.70 13.16 -5.41
CA PHE A 225 7.75 12.78 -3.98
C PHE A 225 8.87 11.79 -3.67
N ALA A 226 9.15 10.84 -4.56
CA ALA A 226 10.22 9.87 -4.36
C ALA A 226 11.60 10.56 -4.31
N ALA A 227 11.86 11.49 -5.24
CA ALA A 227 13.08 12.28 -5.23
C ALA A 227 13.17 13.16 -3.97
N LEU A 228 12.05 13.74 -3.52
CA LEU A 228 12.00 14.55 -2.31
C LEU A 228 12.34 13.73 -1.04
N VAL A 229 11.89 12.47 -0.96
CA VAL A 229 12.28 11.55 0.13
C VAL A 229 13.80 11.33 0.13
N ASP A 230 14.40 11.09 -1.03
CA ASP A 230 15.86 10.88 -1.14
C ASP A 230 16.65 12.13 -0.75
N VAL A 231 16.18 13.30 -1.18
CA VAL A 231 16.72 14.60 -0.78
C VAL A 231 16.60 14.81 0.73
N ALA A 232 15.46 14.45 1.33
CA ALA A 232 15.23 14.57 2.77
C ALA A 232 16.14 13.64 3.61
N ARG A 233 16.45 12.43 3.11
CA ARG A 233 17.41 11.52 3.77
C ARG A 233 18.81 12.11 3.84
N ALA A 234 19.19 12.91 2.84
CA ALA A 234 20.47 13.60 2.77
C ALA A 234 20.50 14.91 3.59
N MET A 235 19.46 15.24 4.35
CA MET A 235 19.46 16.43 5.22
C MET A 235 20.57 16.32 6.29
N PRO A 236 21.38 17.39 6.52
CA PRO A 236 21.26 18.76 6.00
C PRO A 236 22.24 19.11 4.84
N SER A 237 22.21 18.38 3.74
CA SER A 237 22.98 18.71 2.52
C SER A 237 22.50 20.00 1.85
N ALA A 238 23.37 20.64 1.05
CA ALA A 238 23.02 21.83 0.27
C ALA A 238 21.78 21.62 -0.62
N GLY A 239 21.68 20.48 -1.30
CA GLY A 239 20.51 20.12 -2.12
C GLY A 239 19.22 20.01 -1.31
N SER A 240 19.28 19.43 -0.09
CA SER A 240 18.11 19.34 0.79
C SER A 240 17.66 20.68 1.35
N LEU A 241 18.61 21.57 1.70
CA LEU A 241 18.31 22.92 2.16
C LEU A 241 17.66 23.75 1.05
N LEU A 242 18.15 23.65 -0.19
CA LEU A 242 17.57 24.33 -1.34
C LEU A 242 16.16 23.81 -1.64
N ALA A 243 15.99 22.49 -1.71
CA ALA A 243 14.68 21.88 -1.99
C ALA A 243 13.62 22.27 -0.95
N PHE A 244 13.96 22.30 0.34
CA PHE A 244 13.03 22.73 1.38
C PHE A 244 12.80 24.24 1.39
N HIS A 245 13.80 25.04 1.03
CA HIS A 245 13.59 26.48 0.82
C HIS A 245 12.58 26.74 -0.31
N ASP A 246 12.74 26.08 -1.46
CA ASP A 246 11.84 26.23 -2.62
C ASP A 246 10.41 25.75 -2.32
N LEU A 247 10.26 24.79 -1.41
CA LEU A 247 8.96 24.33 -0.91
C LEU A 247 8.35 25.23 0.18
N GLY A 248 9.02 26.33 0.55
CA GLY A 248 8.54 27.28 1.56
C GLY A 248 8.57 26.71 2.98
N VAL A 249 9.48 25.78 3.26
CA VAL A 249 9.69 25.24 4.61
C VAL A 249 10.34 26.28 5.49
N GLU A 250 9.68 26.57 6.60
CA GLU A 250 10.17 27.47 7.64
C GLU A 250 10.77 26.68 8.81
N TYR A 251 10.17 25.55 9.17
CA TYR A 251 10.61 24.73 10.30
C TYR A 251 10.88 23.27 9.91
N VAL A 252 11.96 22.73 10.46
CA VAL A 252 12.36 21.33 10.36
C VAL A 252 12.31 20.71 11.75
N VAL A 253 11.49 19.68 11.93
CA VAL A 253 11.41 18.88 13.15
C VAL A 253 12.22 17.61 12.94
N SER A 254 13.12 17.28 13.86
CA SER A 254 13.99 16.10 13.75
C SER A 254 14.22 15.45 15.11
N ASP A 255 14.21 14.12 15.15
CA ASP A 255 14.55 13.30 16.33
C ASP A 255 16.07 13.21 16.59
N ARG A 256 16.86 13.42 15.54
CA ARG A 256 18.33 13.43 15.57
C ARG A 256 18.90 14.84 15.39
N PRO A 257 20.10 15.13 15.90
CA PRO A 257 20.75 16.41 15.66
C PRO A 257 21.12 16.54 14.17
N LEU A 258 20.78 17.68 13.57
CA LEU A 258 21.20 18.02 12.21
C LEU A 258 22.49 18.83 12.29
N LEU A 259 23.62 18.18 12.03
CA LEU A 259 24.93 18.82 12.01
C LEU A 259 25.16 19.43 10.63
N VAL A 260 25.06 20.75 10.56
CA VAL A 260 25.35 21.50 9.34
C VAL A 260 26.84 21.79 9.26
N ASP A 261 27.39 21.74 8.04
CA ASP A 261 28.76 22.19 7.77
C ASP A 261 28.93 23.65 8.25
N ALA A 262 30.10 24.00 8.78
CA ALA A 262 30.39 25.33 9.29
C ALA A 262 30.15 26.43 8.23
N ALA A 263 30.36 26.11 6.95
CA ALA A 263 30.06 27.00 5.82
C ALA A 263 28.57 27.34 5.65
N LEU A 264 27.68 26.52 6.22
CA LEU A 264 26.21 26.66 6.16
C LEU A 264 25.60 26.79 7.58
N GLY A 265 26.43 27.03 8.62
CA GLY A 265 26.00 27.00 10.02
C GLY A 265 24.92 28.03 10.40
N GLY A 266 24.66 29.03 9.55
CA GLY A 266 23.58 30.02 9.73
C GLY A 266 22.23 29.65 9.10
N VAL A 267 22.16 28.58 8.30
CA VAL A 267 20.92 28.21 7.58
C VAL A 267 19.91 27.54 8.50
N LEU A 268 20.35 26.60 9.34
CA LEU A 268 19.49 25.92 10.31
C LEU A 268 19.82 26.43 11.71
N VAL A 269 18.88 27.18 12.28
CA VAL A 269 19.01 27.69 13.64
C VAL A 269 18.12 26.85 14.55
N GLU A 270 18.71 26.13 15.51
CA GLU A 270 17.95 25.42 16.54
C GLU A 270 17.20 26.45 17.40
N ARG A 271 15.87 26.35 17.43
CA ARG A 271 14.99 27.27 18.17
C ARG A 271 14.44 26.66 19.45
N ALA A 272 14.24 25.35 19.46
CA ALA A 272 13.70 24.63 20.60
C ALA A 272 14.13 23.16 20.58
N ARG A 273 14.16 22.57 21.78
CA ARG A 273 14.42 21.16 21.99
C ARG A 273 13.50 20.63 23.09
N PHE A 274 12.82 19.53 22.80
CA PHE A 274 11.92 18.83 23.71
C PHE A 274 12.30 17.35 23.73
N GLY A 275 13.03 16.93 24.77
CA GLY A 275 13.58 15.58 24.85
C GLY A 275 14.55 15.28 23.70
N THR A 276 14.18 14.34 22.83
CA THR A 276 14.92 13.98 21.61
C THR A 276 14.55 14.82 20.41
N GLU A 277 13.35 15.40 20.38
CA GLU A 277 12.87 16.22 19.27
C GLU A 277 13.52 17.60 19.30
N ARG A 278 13.93 18.08 18.13
CA ARG A 278 14.54 19.39 17.91
C ARG A 278 13.82 20.12 16.80
N ILE A 279 13.69 21.42 16.96
CA ILE A 279 13.06 22.30 15.97
C ILE A 279 14.13 23.25 15.44
N TYR A 280 14.41 23.15 14.15
CA TYR A 280 15.30 24.04 13.42
C TYR A 280 14.47 24.99 12.56
N GLN A 281 14.79 26.27 12.60
CA GLN A 281 14.24 27.24 11.65
C GLN A 281 15.21 27.40 10.48
N ILE A 282 14.67 27.35 9.25
CA ILE A 282 15.43 27.69 8.05
C ILE A 282 15.47 29.22 7.95
N VAL A 283 16.65 29.80 8.15
CA VAL A 283 16.90 31.23 7.98
C VAL A 283 17.64 31.41 6.67
N TRP A 284 16.95 31.93 5.67
CA TRP A 284 17.55 32.18 4.36
C TRP A 284 18.15 33.59 4.28
N SER A 285 19.35 33.70 3.73
CA SER A 285 20.01 34.98 3.48
C SER A 285 20.69 34.98 2.11
N PRO A 286 20.98 36.15 1.50
CA PRO A 286 21.71 36.21 0.24
C PRO A 286 23.08 35.52 0.28
N ALA A 287 23.78 35.58 1.42
CA ALA A 287 25.05 34.88 1.62
C ALA A 287 24.89 33.35 1.63
N ILE A 288 23.80 32.87 2.23
CA ILE A 288 23.43 31.45 2.23
C ILE A 288 23.08 30.98 0.82
N ALA A 289 22.29 31.76 0.07
CA ALA A 289 21.94 31.44 -1.31
C ALA A 289 23.19 31.26 -2.18
N ALA A 290 24.17 32.17 -2.06
CA ALA A 290 25.45 32.10 -2.76
C ALA A 290 26.31 30.89 -2.34
N ALA A 291 26.19 30.43 -1.09
CA ALA A 291 26.92 29.26 -0.59
C ALA A 291 26.26 27.92 -0.97
N VAL A 292 24.93 27.88 -1.09
CA VAL A 292 24.16 26.65 -1.36
C VAL A 292 24.12 26.33 -2.86
N ALA A 293 23.87 27.32 -3.73
CA ALA A 293 23.66 27.10 -5.16
C ALA A 293 24.79 26.30 -5.85
N PRO A 294 26.10 26.61 -5.66
CA PRO A 294 27.18 25.87 -6.33
C PRO A 294 27.34 24.43 -5.83
N ARG A 295 26.85 24.14 -4.61
CA ARG A 295 26.96 22.83 -3.95
C ARG A 295 25.76 21.93 -4.21
N ALA A 296 24.63 22.51 -4.65
CA ALA A 296 23.46 21.76 -5.08
C ALA A 296 23.62 21.25 -6.53
N ASP A 297 24.38 21.96 -7.37
CA ASP A 297 24.64 21.63 -8.77
C ASP A 297 25.78 20.62 -9.00
N THR A 298 26.21 19.87 -7.98
CA THR A 298 27.23 18.83 -8.19
C THR A 298 26.69 17.76 -9.15
N PRO A 299 27.33 17.55 -10.32
CA PRO A 299 26.85 16.57 -11.28
C PRO A 299 26.85 15.18 -10.65
N PRO A 300 25.87 14.32 -11.01
CA PRO A 300 25.85 12.94 -10.52
C PRO A 300 27.20 12.28 -10.84
N PRO A 301 27.73 11.43 -9.93
CA PRO A 301 28.97 10.72 -10.19
C PRO A 301 28.85 9.97 -11.52
N GLU A 302 29.91 10.00 -12.34
CA GLU A 302 29.94 9.29 -13.61
C GLU A 302 29.43 7.86 -13.40
N PRO A 303 28.51 7.36 -14.25
CA PRO A 303 28.05 5.99 -14.13
C PRO A 303 29.28 5.08 -14.14
N ALA A 304 29.44 4.30 -13.07
CA ALA A 304 30.56 3.38 -12.94
C ALA A 304 30.67 2.59 -14.25
N SER A 305 31.78 2.77 -14.97
CA SER A 305 32.05 2.03 -16.20
C SER A 305 31.75 0.56 -15.93
N PRO A 306 30.94 -0.11 -16.76
CA PRO A 306 30.61 -1.50 -16.52
C PRO A 306 31.94 -2.24 -16.37
N ARG A 307 32.22 -2.76 -15.17
CA ARG A 307 33.38 -3.62 -14.95
C ARG A 307 33.34 -4.65 -16.06
N SER A 308 34.33 -4.61 -16.94
CA SER A 308 34.48 -5.58 -18.00
C SER A 308 34.36 -6.96 -17.35
N LYS A 309 33.34 -7.73 -17.72
CA LYS A 309 33.21 -9.12 -17.28
C LYS A 309 34.59 -9.76 -17.48
N PRO A 310 35.16 -10.45 -16.47
CA PRO A 310 36.35 -11.25 -16.72
C PRO A 310 36.04 -12.20 -17.88
N ALA A 311 36.91 -12.19 -18.89
CA ALA A 311 36.76 -13.02 -20.07
C ALA A 311 36.51 -14.47 -19.62
N ARG A 312 35.46 -15.10 -20.18
CA ARG A 312 35.26 -16.54 -20.02
C ARG A 312 36.56 -17.25 -20.42
N PRO A 313 37.09 -18.18 -19.60
CA PRO A 313 38.16 -19.04 -20.07
C PRO A 313 37.69 -19.77 -21.33
N GLN A 314 38.52 -19.76 -22.38
CA GLN A 314 38.29 -20.56 -23.57
C GLN A 314 38.17 -22.03 -23.17
N PRO A 315 37.26 -22.81 -23.77
CA PRO A 315 37.22 -24.24 -23.54
C PRO A 315 38.50 -24.85 -24.12
N THR A 316 39.36 -25.36 -23.23
CA THR A 316 40.48 -26.23 -23.60
C THR A 316 39.90 -27.45 -24.31
N GLY A 317 40.30 -27.63 -25.57
CA GLY A 317 39.87 -28.74 -26.40
C GLY A 317 40.19 -30.08 -25.75
N PHE A 318 39.20 -30.97 -25.75
CA PHE A 318 39.39 -32.39 -25.49
C PHE A 318 40.31 -32.97 -26.57
N ALA A 319 41.54 -33.31 -26.18
CA ALA A 319 42.38 -34.22 -26.95
C ALA A 319 41.91 -35.65 -26.68
N GLY A 320 41.43 -36.33 -27.73
CA GLY A 320 41.13 -37.76 -27.69
C GLY A 320 42.42 -38.60 -27.59
N PRO A 321 42.37 -39.79 -26.97
CA PRO A 321 43.55 -40.64 -26.83
C PRO A 321 43.88 -41.36 -28.15
N ALA A 322 45.11 -41.19 -28.61
CA ALA A 322 45.72 -42.08 -29.61
C ALA A 322 46.17 -43.37 -28.90
N GLY A 323 45.80 -44.51 -29.48
CA GLY A 323 45.97 -45.83 -28.88
C GLY A 323 47.40 -46.38 -28.88
N ARG A 324 47.57 -47.40 -28.03
CA ARG A 324 48.27 -48.65 -28.31
C ARG A 324 47.52 -49.77 -27.60
#